data_AF-A0A1L3EQJ4-F1
#
_entry.id   AF-A0A1L3EQJ4-F1
#
_cell.length_a   1.000
_cell.length_b   1.000
_cell.length_c   1.000
_cell.angle_alpha   90.00
_cell.angle_beta   90.00
_cell.angle_gamma   90.00
#
_symmetry.space_group_name_H-M   'P 1'
#
loop_
_entity.id
_entity.type
_entity.pdbx_description
1 polymer ?
#
loop_
_entity_poly.entity_id
_entity_poly.type
_entity_poly.pdbx_seq_one_letter_code
_entity_poly.pdbx_strand_id
1 'polypeptide(L)'
;MAAGSPACATEAVELERITLDEGNVTAFLEATSQHYVDAMRALIDERYRDEYRAIRWEALEEAMRRAPVARLEYHFTLNGFPNVRVYHAMGGRSLSSVARSIFEGPTRPSTPDRTNSPTDSDSEAEFAPHPLPVAEEAAADLADSRFYAGFGEAGVRAPVMARGASVLDAFVVADKDRLFDPEFKALRSIEKDLQDQAIPSGGSIRGSVSELVCTSCEAAMKRFSGTYAVDIRLSHLYPSVRGAGLDNLVASGKARLRGDLLVDAITDRPLLASDLLDGAREGQIRRSLSPRAMGRSFKRMPWSRRSFRLNPVRLPRISEGSSEGSPPPRPRIPKERAGGC
;
A
#
# COMPACT_ATOMS: atom_id res chain seq x y z
N MET A 1 -52.72 9.47 22.68
CA MET A 1 -51.28 9.31 22.98
C MET A 1 -50.80 8.10 22.20
N ALA A 2 -50.26 8.31 21.00
CA ALA A 2 -49.71 7.24 20.18
C ALA A 2 -48.23 7.06 20.54
N ALA A 3 -47.89 5.91 21.09
CA ALA A 3 -46.51 5.48 21.27
C ALA A 3 -45.94 5.17 19.87
N GLY A 4 -45.01 6.02 19.40
CA GLY A 4 -44.23 5.74 18.21
C GLY A 4 -43.27 4.59 18.51
N SER A 5 -43.43 3.48 17.78
CA SER A 5 -42.48 2.38 17.79
C SER A 5 -41.08 2.89 17.43
N PRO A 6 -40.01 2.40 18.08
CA PRO A 6 -38.66 2.67 17.62
C PRO A 6 -38.49 2.02 16.24
N ALA A 7 -38.15 2.83 15.23
CA ALA A 7 -37.74 2.32 13.95
C ALA A 7 -36.53 1.39 14.18
N CYS A 8 -36.64 0.14 13.73
CA CYS A 8 -35.54 -0.81 13.70
C CYS A 8 -34.31 -0.14 13.09
N ALA A 9 -33.21 -0.12 13.84
CA ALA A 9 -31.93 0.36 13.37
C ALA A 9 -31.51 -0.42 12.12
N THR A 10 -31.58 0.22 10.97
CA THR A 10 -30.81 -0.15 9.77
C THR A 10 -29.35 -0.30 10.19
N GLU A 11 -28.66 -1.33 9.70
CA GLU A 11 -27.24 -1.55 9.98
C GLU A 11 -26.45 -0.26 9.72
N ALA A 12 -25.98 0.38 10.80
CA ALA A 12 -25.41 1.72 10.73
C ALA A 12 -24.01 1.75 10.12
N VAL A 13 -23.44 0.57 9.81
CA VAL A 13 -22.16 0.40 9.12
C VAL A 13 -22.30 -0.66 8.04
N GLU A 14 -22.11 -0.25 6.79
CA GLU A 14 -22.13 -1.10 5.60
C GLU A 14 -20.72 -1.16 4.99
N LEU A 15 -20.19 -2.37 4.84
CA LEU A 15 -18.90 -2.61 4.20
C LEU A 15 -19.11 -3.32 2.86
N GLU A 16 -18.79 -2.64 1.78
CA GLU A 16 -18.90 -3.15 0.42
C GLU A 16 -17.55 -3.64 -0.09
N ARG A 17 -17.53 -4.82 -0.70
CA ARG A 17 -16.33 -5.38 -1.31
C ARG A 17 -16.28 -5.07 -2.80
N ILE A 18 -15.27 -4.34 -3.22
CA ILE A 18 -14.99 -4.02 -4.62
C ILE A 18 -13.86 -4.92 -5.13
N THR A 19 -14.16 -5.77 -6.09
CA THR A 19 -13.17 -6.63 -6.76
C THR A 19 -12.76 -6.08 -8.12
N LEU A 20 -13.73 -5.59 -8.88
CA LEU A 20 -13.54 -5.03 -10.22
C LEU A 20 -13.64 -3.51 -10.15
N ASP A 21 -13.00 -2.80 -11.08
CA ASP A 21 -13.12 -1.34 -11.17
C ASP A 21 -14.46 -0.91 -11.79
N GLU A 22 -15.53 -1.12 -11.04
CA GLU A 22 -16.88 -0.74 -11.41
C GLU A 22 -17.21 0.62 -10.75
N GLY A 23 -16.70 1.70 -11.32
CA GLY A 23 -17.02 3.07 -10.91
C GLY A 23 -15.79 3.95 -10.69
N ASN A 24 -15.89 4.88 -9.73
CA ASN A 24 -14.85 5.90 -9.48
C ASN A 24 -13.98 5.61 -8.24
N VAL A 25 -14.16 4.46 -7.59
CA VAL A 25 -13.45 4.11 -6.34
C VAL A 25 -11.93 4.15 -6.54
N THR A 26 -11.44 3.51 -7.60
CA THR A 26 -10.00 3.48 -7.92
C THR A 26 -9.47 4.88 -8.20
N ALA A 27 -10.21 5.70 -8.97
CA ALA A 27 -9.81 7.07 -9.28
C ALA A 27 -9.75 7.97 -8.03
N PHE A 28 -10.69 7.81 -7.09
CA PHE A 28 -10.68 8.55 -5.82
C PHE A 28 -9.52 8.16 -4.90
N LEU A 29 -9.18 6.87 -4.86
CA LEU A 29 -8.02 6.37 -4.11
C LEU A 29 -6.71 6.77 -4.80
N GLU A 30 -6.67 6.78 -6.13
CA GLU A 30 -5.55 7.28 -6.93
C GLU A 30 -5.26 8.75 -6.60
N ALA A 31 -6.29 9.62 -6.60
CA ALA A 31 -6.14 11.03 -6.25
C ALA A 31 -5.59 11.20 -4.82
N THR A 32 -6.06 10.39 -3.88
CA THR A 32 -5.56 10.40 -2.49
C THR A 32 -4.10 9.96 -2.42
N SER A 33 -3.72 8.93 -3.18
CA SER A 33 -2.34 8.46 -3.31
C SER A 33 -1.42 9.53 -3.90
N GLN A 34 -1.89 10.32 -4.86
CA GLN A 34 -1.12 11.38 -5.49
C GLN A 34 -0.65 12.42 -4.46
N HIS A 35 -1.52 12.83 -3.51
CA HIS A 35 -1.12 13.72 -2.42
C HIS A 35 0.02 13.16 -1.58
N TYR A 36 0.07 11.84 -1.37
CA TYR A 36 1.14 11.19 -0.63
C TYR A 36 2.48 11.21 -1.39
N VAL A 37 2.43 10.91 -2.69
CA VAL A 37 3.58 10.94 -3.58
C VAL A 37 4.16 12.35 -3.69
N ASP A 38 3.30 13.36 -3.83
CA ASP A 38 3.74 14.76 -3.95
C ASP A 38 4.31 15.29 -2.63
N ALA A 39 3.74 14.90 -1.49
CA ALA A 39 4.30 15.22 -0.19
C ALA A 39 5.68 14.58 0.01
N MET A 40 5.85 13.32 -0.37
CA MET A 40 7.16 12.64 -0.33
C MET A 40 8.19 13.37 -1.19
N ARG A 41 7.80 13.81 -2.39
CA ARG A 41 8.68 14.59 -3.27
C ARG A 41 9.12 15.89 -2.59
N ALA A 42 8.18 16.65 -2.02
CA ALA A 42 8.48 17.89 -1.32
C ALA A 42 9.43 17.67 -0.14
N LEU A 43 9.23 16.60 0.64
CA LEU A 43 10.10 16.24 1.75
C LEU A 43 11.51 15.85 1.29
N ILE A 44 11.63 15.07 0.21
CA ILE A 44 12.94 14.69 -0.34
C ILE A 44 13.69 15.91 -0.90
N ASP A 45 12.99 16.83 -1.55
CA ASP A 45 13.59 18.06 -2.07
C ASP A 45 14.06 18.99 -0.94
N GLU A 46 13.37 19.01 0.20
CA GLU A 46 13.77 19.80 1.38
C GLU A 46 14.93 19.16 2.16
N ARG A 47 14.86 17.86 2.50
CA ARG A 47 15.75 17.24 3.49
C ARG A 47 16.78 16.27 2.91
N TYR A 48 16.48 15.66 1.77
CA TYR A 48 17.26 14.56 1.19
C TYR A 48 17.73 14.90 -0.22
N ARG A 49 18.03 16.18 -0.45
CA ARG A 49 18.46 16.69 -1.75
C ARG A 49 19.72 15.99 -2.27
N ASP A 50 20.65 15.69 -1.37
CA ASP A 50 21.96 15.12 -1.68
C ASP A 50 22.09 13.62 -1.36
N GLU A 51 21.09 13.02 -0.71
CA GLU A 51 21.06 11.58 -0.40
C GLU A 51 20.74 10.78 -1.67
N TYR A 52 21.72 10.00 -2.14
CA TYR A 52 21.65 9.40 -3.47
C TYR A 52 22.30 8.01 -3.55
N ARG A 53 21.55 6.98 -3.14
CA ARG A 53 21.90 5.56 -3.36
C ARG A 53 20.74 4.85 -4.03
N ALA A 54 20.98 4.18 -5.16
CA ALA A 54 19.94 3.54 -5.98
C ALA A 54 19.08 2.52 -5.19
N ILE A 55 19.68 1.78 -4.27
CA ILE A 55 18.99 0.75 -3.46
C ILE A 55 17.98 1.39 -2.49
N ARG A 56 18.25 2.61 -2.02
CA ARG A 56 17.30 3.38 -1.20
C ARG A 56 16.10 3.84 -2.01
N TRP A 57 16.26 3.97 -3.33
CA TRP A 57 15.18 4.40 -4.21
C TRP A 57 14.15 3.30 -4.45
N GLU A 58 14.58 2.04 -4.61
CA GLU A 58 13.64 0.91 -4.71
C GLU A 58 12.81 0.74 -3.44
N ALA A 59 13.44 0.92 -2.26
CA ALA A 59 12.73 0.90 -0.99
C ALA A 59 11.70 2.04 -0.87
N LEU A 60 12.02 3.23 -1.39
CA LEU A 60 11.07 4.33 -1.50
C LEU A 60 9.90 3.99 -2.42
N GLU A 61 10.17 3.51 -3.63
CA GLU A 61 9.14 3.15 -4.60
C GLU A 61 8.20 2.08 -4.02
N GLU A 62 8.75 1.05 -3.37
CA GLU A 62 7.97 0.02 -2.69
C GLU A 62 7.12 0.59 -1.54
N ALA A 63 7.71 1.42 -0.67
CA ALA A 63 7.01 2.01 0.47
C ALA A 63 5.85 2.90 0.02
N MET A 64 6.04 3.68 -1.04
CA MET A 64 5.00 4.55 -1.59
C MET A 64 3.92 3.75 -2.33
N ARG A 65 4.29 2.67 -3.03
CA ARG A 65 3.34 1.82 -3.75
C ARG A 65 2.42 1.04 -2.80
N ARG A 66 2.99 0.48 -1.73
CA ARG A 66 2.26 -0.37 -0.77
C ARG A 66 1.52 0.40 0.33
N ALA A 67 1.67 1.72 0.41
CA ALA A 67 1.00 2.47 1.46
C ALA A 67 -0.54 2.38 1.28
N PRO A 68 -1.29 1.87 2.27
CA PRO A 68 -2.73 1.87 2.18
C PRO A 68 -3.23 3.31 2.25
N VAL A 69 -4.30 3.63 1.53
CA VAL A 69 -4.93 4.96 1.57
C VAL A 69 -6.44 4.80 1.75
N ALA A 70 -7.04 5.79 2.41
CA ALA A 70 -8.48 5.90 2.56
C ALA A 70 -8.94 7.32 2.22
N ARG A 71 -10.13 7.41 1.61
CA ARG A 71 -10.82 8.67 1.36
C ARG A 71 -12.22 8.57 1.92
N LEU A 72 -12.53 9.37 2.93
CA LEU A 72 -13.83 9.37 3.59
C LEU A 72 -14.48 10.74 3.40
N GLU A 73 -15.70 10.75 2.90
CA GLU A 73 -16.53 11.95 2.78
C GLU A 73 -17.54 11.96 3.93
N TYR A 74 -17.52 13.01 4.74
CA TYR A 74 -18.56 13.28 5.72
C TYR A 74 -19.59 14.22 5.10
N HIS A 75 -20.80 13.71 4.91
CA HIS A 75 -21.97 14.41 4.38
C HIS A 75 -22.83 14.91 5.55
N PHE A 76 -23.09 16.21 5.60
CA PHE A 76 -23.82 16.84 6.70
C PHE A 76 -24.62 18.05 6.25
N THR A 77 -25.50 18.55 7.11
CA THR A 77 -26.31 19.73 6.84
C THR A 77 -25.90 20.87 7.75
N LEU A 78 -25.60 22.04 7.17
CA LEU A 78 -25.29 23.25 7.91
C LEU A 78 -26.26 24.35 7.45
N ASN A 79 -27.01 24.94 8.38
CA ASN A 79 -28.04 25.95 8.07
C ASN A 79 -29.04 25.52 6.99
N GLY A 80 -29.40 24.22 6.96
CA GLY A 80 -30.31 23.66 5.96
C GLY A 80 -29.68 23.32 4.61
N PHE A 81 -28.39 23.61 4.39
CA PHE A 81 -27.68 23.31 3.15
C PHE A 81 -26.83 22.04 3.27
N PRO A 82 -26.86 21.14 2.27
CA PRO A 82 -25.99 19.97 2.25
C PRO A 82 -24.53 20.40 2.04
N ASN A 83 -23.63 19.85 2.84
CA ASN A 83 -22.21 20.10 2.83
C ASN A 83 -21.44 18.76 2.87
N VAL A 84 -20.22 18.79 2.35
CA VAL A 84 -19.33 17.63 2.35
C VAL A 84 -17.95 18.08 2.82
N ARG A 85 -17.34 17.28 3.69
CA ARG A 85 -15.92 17.40 4.04
C ARG A 85 -15.21 16.09 3.72
N VAL A 86 -14.10 16.17 3.00
CA VAL A 86 -13.38 15.02 2.46
C VAL A 86 -12.09 14.83 3.24
N TYR A 87 -11.93 13.67 3.85
CA TYR A 87 -10.78 13.29 4.66
C TYR A 87 -9.91 12.32 3.87
N HIS A 88 -8.66 12.73 3.64
CA HIS A 88 -7.64 11.95 2.94
C HIS A 88 -6.66 11.38 3.96
N ALA A 89 -6.64 10.06 4.10
CA ALA A 89 -5.78 9.37 5.04
C ALA A 89 -4.77 8.47 4.33
N MET A 90 -3.52 8.57 4.78
CA MET A 90 -2.40 7.77 4.29
C MET A 90 -1.97 6.87 5.44
N GLY A 91 -2.01 5.57 5.20
CA GLY A 91 -1.69 4.56 6.20
C GLY A 91 -0.21 4.47 6.48
N GLY A 92 0.13 3.83 7.59
CA GLY A 92 1.50 3.67 8.05
C GLY A 92 2.01 4.85 8.87
N ARG A 93 3.33 4.91 9.03
CA ARG A 93 4.05 5.90 9.83
C ARG A 93 4.08 7.27 9.15
N SER A 94 4.56 8.28 9.86
CA SER A 94 4.80 9.61 9.29
C SER A 94 5.75 9.58 8.11
N LEU A 95 5.58 10.52 7.19
CA LEU A 95 6.39 10.66 5.98
C LEU A 95 7.87 10.82 6.33
N SER A 96 8.17 11.62 7.36
CA SER A 96 9.50 11.81 7.92
C SER A 96 10.09 10.51 8.48
N SER A 97 9.32 9.69 9.21
CA SER A 97 9.79 8.40 9.71
C SER A 97 10.08 7.42 8.58
N VAL A 98 9.22 7.37 7.56
CA VAL A 98 9.41 6.54 6.37
C VAL A 98 10.69 6.96 5.65
N ALA A 99 10.83 8.26 5.34
CA ALA A 99 12.01 8.78 4.65
C ALA A 99 13.29 8.56 5.46
N ARG A 100 13.27 8.81 6.77
CA ARG A 100 14.41 8.51 7.67
C ARG A 100 14.81 7.04 7.58
N SER A 101 13.86 6.11 7.65
CA SER A 101 14.16 4.67 7.56
C SER A 101 14.81 4.27 6.24
N ILE A 102 14.48 4.96 5.15
CA ILE A 102 14.99 4.69 3.80
C ILE A 102 16.35 5.36 3.58
N PHE A 103 16.49 6.63 3.96
CA PHE A 103 17.65 7.47 3.63
C PHE A 103 18.71 7.50 4.71
N GLU A 104 18.34 7.35 5.98
CA GLU A 104 19.27 7.38 7.12
C GLU A 104 19.47 5.99 7.73
N GLY A 105 18.63 5.02 7.35
CA GLY A 105 18.73 3.64 7.83
C GLY A 105 20.02 2.92 7.40
N PRO A 106 20.38 1.84 8.13
CA PRO A 106 21.52 1.01 7.76
C PRO A 106 21.33 0.47 6.34
N THR A 107 22.43 0.39 5.59
CA THR A 107 22.39 -0.23 4.26
C THR A 107 22.12 -1.72 4.46
N ARG A 108 21.16 -2.30 3.73
CA ARG A 108 20.77 -3.72 3.92
C ARG A 108 21.99 -4.64 3.88
N PRO A 109 22.10 -5.63 4.80
CA PRO A 109 23.11 -6.68 4.67
C PRO A 109 22.94 -7.35 3.30
N SER A 110 24.05 -7.78 2.67
CA SER A 110 24.12 -8.24 1.27
C SER A 110 24.15 -7.15 0.18
N THR A 111 24.19 -5.87 0.54
CA THR A 111 24.42 -4.81 -0.45
C THR A 111 25.93 -4.73 -0.77
N PRO A 112 26.38 -5.07 -1.98
CA PRO A 112 27.79 -4.96 -2.32
C PRO A 112 28.19 -3.49 -2.39
N ASP A 113 28.82 -2.98 -1.34
CA ASP A 113 29.41 -1.64 -1.32
C ASP A 113 30.65 -1.55 -2.23
N ARG A 114 31.21 -2.69 -2.64
CA ARG A 114 32.30 -2.84 -3.62
C ARG A 114 32.11 -4.09 -4.47
N THR A 115 32.64 -4.08 -5.69
CA THR A 115 32.56 -5.15 -6.71
C THR A 115 33.02 -6.54 -6.22
N ASN A 116 33.70 -6.64 -5.07
CA ASN A 116 34.30 -7.87 -4.54
C ASN A 116 33.89 -8.16 -3.06
N SER A 117 32.74 -7.69 -2.59
CA SER A 117 32.34 -7.95 -1.20
C SER A 117 31.71 -9.35 -1.09
N PRO A 118 32.16 -10.22 -0.15
CA PRO A 118 31.55 -11.52 0.07
C PRO A 118 30.12 -11.36 0.61
N THR A 119 29.22 -12.20 0.11
CA THR A 119 27.80 -12.22 0.47
C THR A 119 27.61 -13.06 1.74
N ASP A 120 27.76 -12.44 2.91
CA ASP A 120 27.33 -13.07 4.17
C ASP A 120 25.82 -12.84 4.35
N SER A 121 25.07 -13.91 4.10
CA SER A 121 23.63 -14.03 4.33
C SER A 121 23.40 -14.59 5.72
N ASP A 122 23.40 -13.76 6.76
CA ASP A 122 22.81 -14.11 8.07
C ASP A 122 22.75 -12.86 8.96
N SER A 123 21.69 -12.04 8.84
CA SER A 123 21.13 -11.16 9.91
C SER A 123 20.18 -10.09 9.36
N GLU A 124 18.96 -10.47 8.93
CA GLU A 124 17.91 -9.47 8.61
C GLU A 124 17.15 -8.96 9.86
N ALA A 125 17.29 -9.61 11.02
CA ALA A 125 16.45 -9.36 12.19
C ALA A 125 16.93 -8.22 13.11
N GLU A 126 18.17 -7.75 13.00
CA GLU A 126 18.80 -6.87 14.01
C GLU A 126 18.81 -5.36 13.64
N PHE A 127 18.28 -4.98 12.47
CA PHE A 127 18.44 -3.64 11.89
C PHE A 127 17.15 -2.83 11.71
N ALA A 128 16.03 -3.28 12.29
CA ALA A 128 14.80 -2.49 12.26
C ALA A 128 14.94 -1.27 13.19
N PRO A 129 14.76 -0.02 12.71
CA PRO A 129 14.78 1.14 13.58
C PRO A 129 13.71 0.98 14.67
N HIS A 130 14.07 1.24 15.93
CA HIS A 130 13.12 1.19 17.03
C HIS A 130 11.91 2.07 16.71
N PRO A 131 10.68 1.53 16.79
CA PRO A 131 9.49 2.32 16.56
C PRO A 131 9.44 3.47 17.57
N LEU A 132 9.18 4.68 17.07
CA LEU A 132 8.98 5.82 17.96
C LEU A 132 7.75 5.58 18.83
N PRO A 133 7.71 6.11 20.06
CA PRO A 133 6.48 6.18 20.83
C PRO A 133 5.36 6.82 19.99
N VAL A 134 4.14 6.30 20.11
CA VAL A 134 2.97 6.75 19.34
C VAL A 134 2.78 8.28 19.35
N ALA A 135 3.04 8.93 20.49
CA ALA A 135 2.91 10.38 20.61
C ALA A 135 3.95 11.15 19.76
N GLU A 136 5.18 10.66 19.69
CA GLU A 136 6.23 11.24 18.85
C GLU A 136 5.94 11.00 17.36
N GLU A 137 5.43 9.82 17.01
CA GLU A 137 5.02 9.53 15.64
C GLU A 137 3.83 10.40 15.20
N ALA A 138 2.86 10.65 16.08
CA ALA A 138 1.76 11.57 15.82
C ALA A 138 2.24 13.03 15.66
N ALA A 139 3.19 13.46 16.49
CA ALA A 139 3.79 14.79 16.37
C ALA A 139 4.60 14.96 15.07
N ALA A 140 5.38 13.93 14.70
CA ALA A 140 6.10 13.90 13.43
C ALA A 140 5.13 13.94 12.23
N ASP A 141 4.08 13.14 12.27
CA ASP A 141 3.06 13.11 11.21
C ASP A 141 2.33 14.45 11.10
N LEU A 142 2.03 15.12 12.22
CA LEU A 142 1.46 16.45 12.23
C LEU A 142 2.43 17.49 11.64
N ALA A 143 3.71 17.43 11.99
CA ALA A 143 4.74 18.31 11.43
C ALA A 143 4.91 18.12 9.91
N ASP A 144 4.68 16.90 9.40
CA ASP A 144 4.71 16.61 7.97
C ASP A 144 3.54 17.24 7.20
N SER A 145 2.52 17.78 7.87
CA SER A 145 1.35 18.40 7.21
C SER A 145 1.73 19.49 6.21
N ARG A 146 2.84 20.21 6.47
CA ARG A 146 3.35 21.26 5.58
C ARG A 146 3.79 20.76 4.19
N PHE A 147 4.07 19.45 4.05
CA PHE A 147 4.44 18.86 2.76
C PHE A 147 3.23 18.47 1.92
N TYR A 148 2.06 18.33 2.56
CA TYR A 148 0.85 17.98 1.85
C TYR A 148 0.15 19.23 1.34
N ALA A 149 -0.10 19.27 0.03
CA ALA A 149 -0.73 20.38 -0.64
C ALA A 149 -1.75 19.88 -1.68
N GLY A 150 -2.52 20.81 -2.23
CA GLY A 150 -3.45 20.54 -3.32
C GLY A 150 -4.77 19.91 -2.91
N PHE A 151 -5.10 19.88 -1.61
CA PHE A 151 -6.46 19.56 -1.19
C PHE A 151 -7.40 20.66 -1.67
N GLY A 152 -8.57 20.29 -2.20
CA GLY A 152 -9.62 21.25 -2.51
C GLY A 152 -10.19 21.90 -1.25
N GLU A 153 -11.07 22.89 -1.39
CA GLU A 153 -11.64 23.63 -0.24
C GLU A 153 -12.34 22.72 0.79
N ALA A 154 -12.98 21.65 0.33
CA ALA A 154 -13.63 20.66 1.18
C ALA A 154 -12.67 19.56 1.70
N GLY A 155 -11.44 19.50 1.17
CA GLY A 155 -10.48 18.44 1.42
C GLY A 155 -9.55 18.74 2.59
N VAL A 156 -9.39 17.77 3.48
CA VAL A 156 -8.44 17.83 4.59
C VAL A 156 -7.63 16.55 4.66
N ARG A 157 -6.36 16.67 5.07
CA ARG A 157 -5.54 15.53 5.44
C ARG A 157 -5.98 15.00 6.80
N ALA A 158 -6.05 13.68 6.94
CA ALA A 158 -6.26 13.00 8.20
C ALA A 158 -4.91 12.47 8.75
N PRO A 159 -4.30 13.15 9.73
CA PRO A 159 -3.02 12.72 10.32
C PRO A 159 -3.20 11.59 11.33
N VAL A 160 -2.07 11.02 11.77
CA VAL A 160 -1.99 10.18 12.98
C VAL A 160 -2.33 11.06 14.18
N MET A 161 -3.24 10.57 15.02
CA MET A 161 -3.66 11.25 16.24
C MET A 161 -3.37 10.40 17.47
N ALA A 162 -2.85 11.02 18.52
CA ALA A 162 -2.64 10.35 19.81
C ALA A 162 -3.98 9.86 20.39
N ARG A 163 -3.94 8.83 21.26
CA ARG A 163 -5.15 8.12 21.73
C ARG A 163 -6.17 8.99 22.48
N GLY A 164 -5.75 10.08 23.11
CA GLY A 164 -6.62 11.16 23.61
C GLY A 164 -7.92 10.72 24.31
N ALA A 165 -8.89 11.64 24.37
CA ALA A 165 -10.27 11.34 24.79
C ALA A 165 -11.12 10.89 23.59
N SER A 166 -10.59 9.96 22.78
CA SER A 166 -11.29 9.44 21.59
C SER A 166 -12.11 8.21 21.98
N VAL A 167 -13.33 8.09 21.49
CA VAL A 167 -14.14 6.87 21.64
C VAL A 167 -13.62 5.73 20.77
N LEU A 168 -12.68 6.03 19.86
CA LEU A 168 -12.04 5.07 18.99
C LEU A 168 -10.83 4.44 19.68
N ASP A 169 -10.98 3.19 20.08
CA ASP A 169 -9.91 2.37 20.64
C ASP A 169 -9.33 1.46 19.55
N ALA A 170 -8.13 1.79 19.06
CA ALA A 170 -7.35 0.86 18.24
C ALA A 170 -6.72 -0.19 19.16
N PHE A 171 -7.01 -1.45 18.88
CA PHE A 171 -6.32 -2.59 19.47
C PHE A 171 -5.44 -3.28 18.42
N VAL A 172 -4.39 -3.95 18.89
CA VAL A 172 -3.43 -4.65 18.04
C VAL A 172 -4.11 -5.88 17.43
N VAL A 173 -3.98 -6.05 16.12
CA VAL A 173 -4.50 -7.23 15.39
C VAL A 173 -3.38 -7.80 14.54
N ALA A 174 -2.98 -9.05 14.82
CA ALA A 174 -1.87 -9.75 14.19
C ALA A 174 -0.54 -8.98 14.30
N ASP A 175 -0.18 -8.56 15.52
CA ASP A 175 1.05 -7.82 15.88
C ASP A 175 1.26 -6.48 15.14
N LYS A 176 0.22 -5.99 14.45
CA LYS A 176 0.23 -4.67 13.79
C LYS A 176 -0.52 -3.66 14.65
N ASP A 177 0.12 -2.53 14.91
CA ASP A 177 -0.55 -1.37 15.52
C ASP A 177 -1.48 -0.71 14.49
N ARG A 178 -2.77 -0.89 14.72
CA ARG A 178 -3.86 -0.44 13.83
C ARG A 178 -4.16 1.05 13.96
N LEU A 179 -3.46 1.74 14.88
CA LEU A 179 -3.48 3.19 14.95
C LEU A 179 -3.06 3.86 13.63
N PHE A 180 -2.21 3.19 12.86
CA PHE A 180 -1.68 3.70 11.60
C PHE A 180 -2.53 3.34 10.38
N ASP A 181 -3.61 2.57 10.56
CA ASP A 181 -4.52 2.23 9.47
C ASP A 181 -5.22 3.52 8.99
N PRO A 182 -5.32 3.75 7.67
CA PRO A 182 -5.84 5.01 7.13
C PRO A 182 -7.30 5.25 7.51
N GLU A 183 -8.13 4.21 7.60
CA GLU A 183 -9.52 4.31 8.06
C GLU A 183 -9.58 4.89 9.47
N PHE A 184 -8.68 4.43 10.32
CA PHE A 184 -8.64 4.84 11.71
C PHE A 184 -8.19 6.30 11.85
N LYS A 185 -7.18 6.72 11.08
CA LYS A 185 -6.77 8.14 10.99
C LYS A 185 -7.93 9.03 10.50
N ALA A 186 -8.64 8.60 9.47
CA ALA A 186 -9.77 9.34 8.93
C ALA A 186 -10.91 9.48 9.94
N LEU A 187 -11.33 8.38 10.58
CA LEU A 187 -12.37 8.40 11.60
C LEU A 187 -12.00 9.28 12.80
N ARG A 188 -10.76 9.24 13.26
CA ARG A 188 -10.28 10.14 14.33
C ARG A 188 -10.28 11.60 13.95
N SER A 189 -9.95 11.91 12.69
CA SER A 189 -10.00 13.27 12.19
C SER A 189 -11.43 13.80 12.15
N ILE A 190 -12.39 12.97 11.70
CA ILE A 190 -13.81 13.29 11.73
C ILE A 190 -14.29 13.43 13.18
N GLU A 191 -13.89 12.52 14.08
CA GLU A 191 -14.22 12.58 15.50
C GLU A 191 -13.77 13.91 16.12
N LYS A 192 -12.52 14.32 15.86
CA LYS A 192 -12.01 15.60 16.32
C LYS A 192 -12.85 16.76 15.80
N ASP A 193 -13.15 16.79 14.51
CA ASP A 193 -13.95 17.88 13.94
C ASP A 193 -15.39 17.91 14.51
N LEU A 194 -15.95 16.76 14.90
CA LEU A 194 -17.22 16.67 15.63
C LEU A 194 -17.11 17.18 17.06
N GLN A 195 -16.05 16.78 17.78
CA GLN A 195 -15.80 17.20 19.16
C GLN A 195 -15.52 18.70 19.27
N ASP A 196 -14.77 19.24 18.31
CA ASP A 196 -14.44 20.67 18.19
C ASP A 196 -15.62 21.49 17.63
N GLN A 197 -16.75 20.84 17.30
CA GLN A 197 -17.94 21.47 16.67
C GLN A 197 -17.63 22.17 15.34
N ALA A 198 -16.56 21.76 14.65
CA ALA A 198 -16.24 22.21 13.29
C ALA A 198 -17.20 21.63 12.25
N ILE A 199 -17.81 20.49 12.54
CA ILE A 199 -18.91 19.86 11.77
C ILE A 199 -20.00 19.37 12.74
N PRO A 200 -21.28 19.36 12.32
CA PRO A 200 -22.38 18.85 13.14
C PRO A 200 -22.43 17.31 13.14
N SER A 201 -22.95 16.72 14.21
CA SER A 201 -23.23 15.28 14.33
C SER A 201 -24.46 14.84 13.54
N GLY A 202 -24.69 13.52 13.42
CA GLY A 202 -25.86 12.97 12.74
C GLY A 202 -25.78 12.93 11.21
N GLY A 203 -24.59 13.14 10.64
CA GLY A 203 -24.34 13.04 9.20
C GLY A 203 -24.19 11.60 8.70
N SER A 204 -23.62 11.45 7.50
CA SER A 204 -23.25 10.14 6.95
C SER A 204 -21.82 10.15 6.40
N ILE A 205 -21.12 9.02 6.53
CA ILE A 205 -19.80 8.80 5.97
C ILE A 205 -19.95 7.91 4.75
N ARG A 206 -19.37 8.36 3.63
CA ARG A 206 -19.19 7.55 2.42
C ARG A 206 -17.72 7.53 2.08
N GLY A 207 -17.12 6.37 1.86
CA GLY A 207 -15.69 6.35 1.58
C GLY A 207 -15.21 5.13 0.86
N SER A 208 -13.90 5.14 0.62
CA SER A 208 -13.20 4.00 0.05
C SER A 208 -11.85 3.78 0.71
N VAL A 209 -11.38 2.53 0.71
CA VAL A 209 -10.07 2.12 1.22
C VAL A 209 -9.38 1.22 0.21
N SER A 210 -8.08 1.40 0.02
CA SER A 210 -7.29 0.59 -0.91
C SER A 210 -7.02 -0.84 -0.43
N GLU A 211 -7.36 -1.18 0.80
CA GLU A 211 -7.15 -2.50 1.41
C GLU A 211 -8.41 -2.95 2.15
N LEU A 212 -8.40 -4.23 2.55
CA LEU A 212 -9.44 -4.79 3.41
C LEU A 212 -9.44 -4.13 4.78
N VAL A 213 -10.62 -3.64 5.16
CA VAL A 213 -10.88 -3.12 6.50
C VAL A 213 -10.66 -4.24 7.52
N CYS A 214 -9.80 -3.99 8.51
CA CYS A 214 -9.52 -4.96 9.56
C CYS A 214 -10.63 -4.97 10.62
N THR A 215 -10.70 -6.03 11.43
CA THR A 215 -11.74 -6.21 12.46
C THR A 215 -11.73 -5.11 13.52
N SER A 216 -10.55 -4.53 13.85
CA SER A 216 -10.47 -3.40 14.77
C SER A 216 -11.04 -2.11 14.16
N CYS A 217 -10.79 -1.86 12.88
CA CYS A 217 -11.37 -0.71 12.18
C CYS A 217 -12.89 -0.84 12.05
N GLU A 218 -13.40 -2.05 11.76
CA GLU A 218 -14.85 -2.31 11.73
C GLU A 218 -15.49 -2.07 13.11
N ALA A 219 -14.88 -2.58 14.18
CA ALA A 219 -15.37 -2.34 15.54
C ALA A 219 -15.36 -0.85 15.91
N ALA A 220 -14.31 -0.11 15.51
CA ALA A 220 -14.22 1.33 15.69
C ALA A 220 -15.31 2.07 14.91
N MET A 221 -15.60 1.69 13.66
CA MET A 221 -16.70 2.25 12.86
C MET A 221 -18.05 2.05 13.54
N LYS A 222 -18.34 0.84 14.05
CA LYS A 222 -19.60 0.56 14.76
C LYS A 222 -19.75 1.41 16.01
N ARG A 223 -18.68 1.56 16.79
CA ARG A 223 -18.67 2.42 17.98
C ARG A 223 -18.82 3.90 17.63
N PHE A 224 -18.11 4.37 16.60
CA PHE A 224 -18.22 5.72 16.07
C PHE A 224 -19.67 6.04 15.67
N SER A 225 -20.25 5.16 14.84
CA SER A 225 -21.60 5.28 14.34
C SER A 225 -22.63 5.36 15.47
N GLY A 226 -22.55 4.45 16.45
CA GLY A 226 -23.45 4.46 17.61
C GLY A 226 -23.28 5.68 18.52
N THR A 227 -22.06 6.22 18.64
CA THR A 227 -21.78 7.38 19.50
C THR A 227 -22.25 8.69 18.88
N TYR A 228 -22.02 8.88 17.58
CA TYR A 228 -22.27 10.15 16.88
C TYR A 228 -23.54 10.12 16.02
N ALA A 229 -24.29 9.01 16.02
CA ALA A 229 -25.46 8.76 15.19
C ALA A 229 -25.16 8.95 13.69
N VAL A 230 -24.03 8.41 13.23
CA VAL A 230 -23.55 8.56 11.84
C VAL A 230 -23.69 7.26 11.08
N ASP A 231 -24.33 7.30 9.92
CA ASP A 231 -24.39 6.15 9.00
C ASP A 231 -23.07 6.04 8.23
N ILE A 232 -22.45 4.86 8.18
CA ILE A 232 -21.17 4.64 7.51
C ILE A 232 -21.35 3.65 6.36
N ARG A 233 -20.93 4.05 5.16
CA ARG A 233 -20.80 3.17 3.99
C ARG A 233 -19.38 3.23 3.46
N LEU A 234 -18.71 2.09 3.41
CA LEU A 234 -17.31 2.04 3.05
C LEU A 234 -17.05 0.93 2.03
N SER A 235 -16.50 1.30 0.89
CA SER A 235 -16.08 0.34 -0.13
C SER A 235 -14.59 0.00 0.07
N HIS A 236 -14.24 -1.27 0.20
CA HIS A 236 -12.85 -1.71 0.27
C HIS A 236 -12.43 -2.50 -0.95
N LEU A 237 -11.17 -2.34 -1.38
CA LEU A 237 -10.63 -3.12 -2.49
C LEU A 237 -10.26 -4.53 -2.02
N TYR A 238 -10.63 -5.52 -2.82
CA TYR A 238 -10.27 -6.92 -2.61
C TYR A 238 -9.33 -7.39 -3.71
N PRO A 239 -8.18 -8.00 -3.37
CA PRO A 239 -7.10 -8.27 -4.33
C PRO A 239 -7.37 -9.46 -5.27
N SER A 240 -8.59 -10.01 -5.28
CA SER A 240 -8.92 -11.18 -6.10
C SER A 240 -10.42 -11.33 -6.35
N VAL A 241 -10.76 -12.00 -7.45
CA VAL A 241 -12.14 -12.41 -7.74
C VAL A 241 -12.33 -13.84 -7.24
N ARG A 242 -13.53 -14.17 -6.74
CA ARG A 242 -13.88 -15.56 -6.37
C ARG A 242 -13.87 -16.46 -7.60
N GLY A 243 -13.46 -17.73 -7.45
CA GLY A 243 -13.31 -18.69 -8.55
C GLY A 243 -14.49 -18.72 -9.54
N ALA A 244 -15.73 -18.87 -9.05
CA ALA A 244 -16.91 -18.87 -9.92
C ALA A 244 -17.12 -17.55 -10.70
N GLY A 245 -16.76 -16.41 -10.11
CA GLY A 245 -16.82 -15.12 -10.79
C GLY A 245 -15.74 -14.98 -11.87
N LEU A 246 -14.54 -15.46 -11.57
CA LEU A 246 -13.42 -15.52 -12.50
C LEU A 246 -13.78 -16.39 -13.71
N ASP A 247 -14.28 -17.61 -13.48
CA ASP A 247 -14.68 -18.55 -14.53
C ASP A 247 -15.75 -17.95 -15.44
N ASN A 248 -16.73 -17.24 -14.88
CA ASN A 248 -17.75 -16.55 -15.65
C ASN A 248 -17.20 -15.39 -16.50
N LEU A 249 -16.27 -14.60 -15.97
CA LEU A 249 -15.62 -13.51 -16.72
C LEU A 249 -14.80 -14.03 -17.89
N VAL A 250 -14.09 -15.14 -17.69
CA VAL A 250 -13.30 -15.80 -18.74
C VAL A 250 -14.21 -16.50 -19.75
N ALA A 251 -15.20 -17.27 -19.29
CA ALA A 251 -16.12 -18.00 -20.17
C ALA A 251 -17.00 -17.06 -21.02
N SER A 252 -17.35 -15.87 -20.50
CA SER A 252 -18.08 -14.85 -21.27
C SER A 252 -17.22 -14.11 -22.29
N GLY A 253 -15.89 -14.36 -22.32
CA GLY A 253 -14.95 -13.68 -23.21
C GLY A 253 -14.67 -12.22 -22.84
N LYS A 254 -15.17 -11.74 -21.68
CA LYS A 254 -14.90 -10.38 -21.18
C LYS A 254 -13.50 -10.24 -20.63
N ALA A 255 -12.96 -11.31 -20.04
CA ALA A 255 -11.64 -11.31 -19.43
C ALA A 255 -10.77 -12.46 -19.93
N ARG A 256 -9.46 -12.31 -19.76
CA ARG A 256 -8.48 -13.39 -19.93
C ARG A 256 -7.39 -13.25 -18.87
N LEU A 257 -6.69 -14.35 -18.60
CA LEU A 257 -5.51 -14.33 -17.74
C LEU A 257 -4.26 -14.00 -18.55
N ARG A 258 -3.45 -13.06 -18.06
CA ARG A 258 -2.12 -12.73 -18.60
C ARG A 258 -1.07 -12.95 -17.50
N GLY A 259 -0.58 -14.19 -17.40
CA GLY A 259 0.12 -14.64 -16.20
C GLY A 259 -0.88 -14.71 -15.05
N ASP A 260 -0.59 -14.04 -13.94
CA ASP A 260 -1.46 -14.01 -12.75
C ASP A 260 -2.48 -12.85 -12.78
N LEU A 261 -2.40 -11.97 -13.80
CA LEU A 261 -3.27 -10.80 -13.92
C LEU A 261 -4.56 -11.13 -14.68
N LEU A 262 -5.69 -10.68 -14.14
CA LEU A 262 -6.96 -10.69 -14.84
C LEU A 262 -7.09 -9.40 -15.65
N VAL A 263 -7.13 -9.53 -16.98
CA VAL A 263 -7.17 -8.40 -17.91
C VAL A 263 -8.40 -8.46 -18.80
N ASP A 264 -8.85 -7.28 -19.23
CA ASP A 264 -9.91 -7.13 -20.23
C ASP A 264 -9.45 -7.73 -21.56
N ALA A 265 -10.32 -8.54 -22.18
CA ALA A 265 -9.95 -9.32 -23.36
C ALA A 265 -9.63 -8.44 -24.59
N ILE A 266 -10.15 -7.20 -24.63
CA ILE A 266 -10.01 -6.29 -25.78
C ILE A 266 -8.88 -5.29 -25.54
N THR A 267 -8.87 -4.64 -24.38
CA THR A 267 -7.99 -3.52 -24.07
C THR A 267 -6.68 -3.93 -23.40
N ASP A 268 -6.57 -5.18 -22.95
CA ASP A 268 -5.43 -5.71 -22.17
C ASP A 268 -5.15 -4.94 -20.87
N ARG A 269 -6.12 -4.16 -20.40
CA ARG A 269 -6.04 -3.43 -19.13
C ARG A 269 -6.39 -4.35 -17.96
N PRO A 270 -5.76 -4.19 -16.78
CA PRO A 270 -6.17 -4.92 -15.58
C PRO A 270 -7.65 -4.66 -15.27
N LEU A 271 -8.36 -5.69 -14.82
CA LEU A 271 -9.77 -5.59 -14.42
C LEU A 271 -9.96 -5.49 -12.91
N LEU A 272 -9.00 -6.00 -12.13
CA LEU A 272 -9.05 -5.89 -10.69
C LEU A 272 -8.80 -4.44 -10.28
N ALA A 273 -9.66 -3.92 -9.39
CA ALA A 273 -9.52 -2.57 -8.88
C ALA A 273 -8.18 -2.38 -8.13
N SER A 274 -7.70 -3.41 -7.42
CA SER A 274 -6.37 -3.40 -6.78
C SER A 274 -5.25 -3.24 -7.81
N ASP A 275 -5.26 -4.04 -8.88
CA ASP A 275 -4.21 -4.02 -9.91
C ASP A 275 -4.20 -2.69 -10.67
N LEU A 276 -5.38 -2.12 -10.91
CA LEU A 276 -5.52 -0.80 -11.53
C LEU A 276 -4.94 0.30 -10.64
N LEU A 277 -5.25 0.28 -9.34
CA LEU A 277 -4.67 1.22 -8.39
C LEU A 277 -3.14 1.07 -8.31
N ASP A 278 -2.63 -0.16 -8.28
CA ASP A 278 -1.19 -0.42 -8.23
C ASP A 278 -0.46 0.09 -9.48
N GLY A 279 -1.05 -0.14 -10.67
CA GLY A 279 -0.52 0.39 -11.93
C GLY A 279 -0.56 1.92 -11.97
N ALA A 280 -1.63 2.54 -11.48
CA ALA A 280 -1.74 3.99 -11.36
C ALA A 280 -0.65 4.56 -10.44
N ARG A 281 -0.49 3.98 -9.24
CA ARG A 281 0.53 4.33 -8.25
C ARG A 281 1.95 4.22 -8.81
N GLU A 282 2.27 3.14 -9.52
CA GLU A 282 3.57 3.01 -10.17
C GLU A 282 3.80 4.17 -11.16
N GLY A 283 2.77 4.54 -11.92
CA GLY A 283 2.78 5.70 -12.79
C GLY A 283 3.05 7.01 -12.04
N GLN A 284 2.36 7.25 -10.91
CA GLN A 284 2.55 8.44 -10.07
C GLN A 284 3.98 8.53 -9.54
N ILE A 285 4.47 7.44 -8.96
CA ILE A 285 5.83 7.34 -8.41
C ILE A 285 6.86 7.58 -9.51
N ARG A 286 6.71 6.95 -10.68
CA ARG A 286 7.64 7.18 -11.81
C ARG A 286 7.61 8.63 -12.30
N ARG A 287 6.45 9.29 -12.30
CA ARG A 287 6.31 10.69 -12.75
C ARG A 287 6.81 11.71 -11.75
N SER A 288 6.64 11.49 -10.44
CA SER A 288 6.97 12.47 -9.40
C SER A 288 8.26 12.15 -8.65
N LEU A 289 8.55 10.86 -8.47
CA LEU A 289 9.66 10.35 -7.68
C LEU A 289 10.66 9.57 -8.53
N SER A 290 10.61 9.53 -9.87
CA SER A 290 11.78 8.97 -10.56
C SER A 290 12.98 9.91 -10.42
N PRO A 291 14.22 9.41 -10.37
CA PRO A 291 15.39 10.27 -10.28
C PRO A 291 15.43 11.30 -11.42
N ARG A 292 14.99 10.90 -12.62
CA ARG A 292 14.81 11.80 -13.76
C ARG A 292 13.77 12.90 -13.49
N ALA A 293 12.60 12.55 -12.94
CA ALA A 293 11.56 13.51 -12.59
C ALA A 293 12.01 14.53 -11.53
N MET A 294 12.90 14.11 -10.65
CA MET A 294 13.52 14.96 -9.63
C MET A 294 14.74 15.74 -10.15
N GLY A 295 15.01 15.73 -11.46
CA GLY A 295 16.15 16.42 -12.06
C GLY A 295 17.51 15.82 -11.69
N ARG A 296 17.54 14.56 -11.24
CA ARG A 296 18.73 13.85 -10.77
C ARG A 296 19.19 12.86 -11.84
N SER A 297 20.50 12.79 -12.06
CA SER A 297 21.11 11.76 -12.92
C SER A 297 21.98 10.85 -12.06
N PHE A 298 21.88 9.53 -12.26
CA PHE A 298 22.79 8.61 -11.58
C PHE A 298 24.18 8.82 -12.17
N LYS A 299 25.04 9.55 -11.44
CA LYS A 299 26.46 9.62 -11.79
C LYS A 299 26.97 8.17 -11.89
N ARG A 300 27.21 7.73 -13.13
CA ARG A 300 27.93 6.50 -13.54
C ARG A 300 27.18 5.18 -13.77
N MET A 301 25.85 5.08 -13.73
CA MET A 301 25.20 3.84 -14.22
C MET A 301 23.82 4.08 -14.85
N PRO A 302 23.59 3.69 -16.12
CA PRO A 302 22.27 3.78 -16.75
C PRO A 302 21.29 2.79 -16.10
N TRP A 303 20.10 3.30 -15.74
CA TRP A 303 19.00 2.56 -15.12
C TRP A 303 18.58 1.31 -15.89
N SER A 304 18.67 1.33 -17.23
CA SER A 304 18.25 0.23 -18.11
C SER A 304 19.05 -1.07 -17.95
N ARG A 305 20.16 -1.07 -17.21
CA ARG A 305 20.95 -2.28 -16.91
C ARG A 305 20.71 -2.89 -15.53
N ARG A 306 19.74 -2.37 -14.76
CA ARG A 306 19.45 -2.82 -13.38
C ARG A 306 18.08 -3.46 -13.18
N SER A 307 17.50 -4.07 -14.21
CA SER A 307 16.68 -5.24 -13.91
C SER A 307 17.67 -6.27 -13.36
N PHE A 308 17.80 -6.31 -12.03
CA PHE A 308 18.28 -7.50 -11.36
C PHE A 308 17.24 -8.57 -11.70
N ARG A 309 17.38 -9.18 -12.88
CA ARG A 309 16.93 -10.54 -13.07
C ARG A 309 17.69 -11.29 -11.99
N LEU A 310 17.05 -11.51 -10.85
CA LEU A 310 17.22 -12.74 -10.14
C LEU A 310 17.12 -13.79 -11.25
N ASN A 311 18.27 -14.29 -11.71
CA ASN A 311 18.24 -15.58 -12.39
C ASN A 311 17.40 -16.45 -11.47
N PRO A 312 16.34 -17.11 -11.98
CA PRO A 312 15.52 -17.95 -11.13
C PRO A 312 16.50 -18.83 -10.36
N VAL A 313 16.36 -18.82 -9.02
CA VAL A 313 17.09 -19.74 -8.16
C VAL A 313 16.96 -21.08 -8.86
N ARG A 314 18.09 -21.62 -9.34
CA ARG A 314 18.11 -23.00 -9.83
C ARG A 314 17.84 -23.82 -8.60
N LEU A 315 16.57 -24.05 -8.31
CA LEU A 315 16.16 -25.11 -7.42
C LEU A 315 16.85 -26.36 -7.98
N PRO A 316 17.64 -27.08 -7.17
CA PRO A 316 18.26 -28.30 -7.63
C PRO A 316 17.16 -29.19 -8.21
N ARG A 317 17.38 -29.64 -9.45
CA ARG A 317 16.48 -30.58 -10.10
C ARG A 317 16.32 -31.76 -9.15
N ILE A 318 15.07 -32.10 -8.80
CA ILE A 318 14.70 -33.28 -8.00
C ILE A 318 14.90 -34.54 -8.87
N SER A 319 16.10 -34.72 -9.42
CA SER A 319 16.52 -35.92 -10.13
C SER A 319 17.96 -36.33 -9.79
N GLU A 320 18.62 -35.64 -8.86
CA GLU A 320 19.91 -36.05 -8.32
C GLU A 320 19.72 -36.54 -6.89
N GLY A 321 19.09 -37.71 -6.78
CA GLY A 321 18.77 -38.35 -5.52
C GLY A 321 18.20 -39.75 -5.71
N SER A 322 18.89 -40.63 -6.44
CA SER A 322 19.04 -42.03 -6.03
C SER A 322 20.09 -42.73 -6.88
N SER A 323 21.08 -43.28 -6.19
CA SER A 323 21.99 -44.31 -6.70
C SER A 323 21.20 -45.56 -7.11
N GLU A 324 21.45 -46.09 -8.31
CA GLU A 324 21.69 -47.51 -8.61
C GLU A 324 21.70 -47.74 -10.13
N GLY A 325 22.81 -48.26 -10.65
CA GLY A 325 22.91 -48.65 -12.06
C GLY A 325 24.31 -48.47 -12.64
N SER A 326 25.23 -49.35 -12.29
CA SER A 326 26.53 -49.48 -12.96
C SER A 326 26.37 -49.58 -14.48
N PRO A 327 27.11 -48.81 -15.29
CA PRO A 327 27.17 -49.03 -16.73
C PRO A 327 28.03 -50.28 -17.03
N PRO A 328 27.64 -51.12 -18.02
CA PRO A 328 28.43 -52.29 -18.39
C PRO A 328 29.77 -51.88 -19.03
N PRO A 329 30.83 -52.70 -18.90
CA PRO A 329 32.14 -52.37 -19.43
C PRO A 329 32.12 -52.38 -20.97
N ARG A 330 32.64 -51.32 -21.58
CA ARG A 330 32.86 -51.24 -23.03
C ARG A 330 33.98 -52.21 -23.46
N PRO A 331 33.82 -52.91 -24.61
CA PRO A 331 34.86 -53.76 -25.16
C PRO A 331 36.06 -52.93 -25.64
N ARG A 332 37.27 -53.38 -25.28
CA ARG A 332 38.55 -52.80 -25.70
C ARG A 332 38.83 -53.13 -27.16
N ILE A 333 38.92 -52.11 -28.01
CA ILE A 333 39.48 -52.23 -29.36
C ILE A 333 41.01 -52.22 -29.24
N PRO A 334 41.75 -53.22 -29.78
CA PRO A 334 43.21 -53.23 -29.75
C PRO A 334 43.79 -52.12 -30.62
N LYS A 335 44.72 -51.36 -30.04
CA LYS A 335 45.51 -50.32 -30.70
C LYS A 335 46.62 -50.99 -31.51
N GLU A 336 46.47 -51.04 -32.83
CA GLU A 336 47.51 -51.53 -33.74
C GLU A 336 48.77 -50.65 -33.65
N ARG A 337 49.91 -51.33 -33.53
CA ARG A 337 51.24 -50.75 -33.42
C ARG A 337 51.73 -50.32 -34.81
N ALA A 338 52.35 -49.15 -34.86
CA ALA A 338 53.25 -48.79 -35.92
C ALA A 338 54.44 -49.76 -35.97
N GLY A 339 54.78 -50.22 -37.18
CA GLY A 339 56.06 -50.82 -37.53
C GLY A 339 56.46 -50.28 -38.90
N GLY A 340 57.58 -49.55 -38.95
CA GLY A 340 58.18 -49.07 -40.18
C GLY A 340 59.13 -50.10 -40.79
N CYS A 341 59.32 -49.96 -42.11
CA CYS A 341 60.60 -49.91 -42.80
C CYS A 341 60.44 -48.88 -43.92
#